data_AF-A0AA87UC86-F1
#
_entry.id   AF-A0AA87UC86-F1
#
_cell.length_a   1.000
_cell.length_b   1.000
_cell.length_c   1.000
_cell.angle_alpha   90.00
_cell.angle_beta   90.00
_cell.angle_gamma   90.00
#
_symmetry.space_group_name_H-M   'P 1'
#
loop_
_entity.id
_entity.type
_entity.pdbx_description
1 polymer ?
#
loop_
_entity_poly.entity_id
_entity_poly.type
_entity_poly.pdbx_seq_one_letter_code
_entity_poly.pdbx_strand_id
1 'polypeptide(L)'
;MPKFDKIESVFQSLMEATKFVLSKSECAEIQEYIDVGEYGLALRAAVAIYAEENKVASIEARISIGRLAEAMKIDPKQLLDRLPK
;
A
#
# COMPACT_ATOMS: atom_id res chain seq x y z
N MET A 1 9.81 17.78 13.30
CA MET A 1 9.82 16.33 12.98
C MET A 1 8.85 16.11 11.83
N PRO A 2 9.27 15.75 10.60
CA PRO A 2 8.33 15.73 9.46
C PRO A 2 8.50 14.56 8.45
N LYS A 3 9.10 13.42 8.83
CA LYS A 3 9.36 12.34 7.86
C LYS A 3 8.17 11.40 7.64
N PHE A 4 7.28 11.28 8.62
CA PHE A 4 6.16 10.34 8.57
C PHE A 4 4.90 10.94 7.93
N ASP A 5 4.69 12.26 8.02
CA ASP A 5 3.54 12.95 7.40
C ASP A 5 3.46 12.69 5.88
N LYS A 6 4.61 12.62 5.21
CA LYS A 6 4.68 12.30 3.79
C LYS A 6 4.29 10.84 3.51
N ILE A 7 4.66 9.91 4.39
CA ILE A 7 4.31 8.50 4.27
C ILE A 7 2.80 8.33 4.47
N GLU A 8 2.24 8.96 5.49
CA GLU A 8 0.80 8.92 5.79
C GLU A 8 -0.04 9.52 4.66
N SER A 9 0.38 10.65 4.09
CA SER A 9 -0.31 11.25 2.95
C SER A 9 -0.32 10.35 1.70
N VAL A 10 0.78 9.61 1.46
CA VAL A 10 0.82 8.63 0.36
C VAL A 10 -0.02 7.40 0.70
N PHE A 11 -0.08 6.98 1.96
CA PHE A 11 -1.00 5.93 2.39
C PHE A 11 -2.46 6.31 2.22
N GLN A 12 -2.86 7.54 2.53
CA GLN A 12 -4.22 8.02 2.25
C GLN A 12 -4.54 7.87 0.76
N SER A 13 -3.60 8.25 -0.11
CA SER A 13 -3.76 8.10 -1.57
C SER A 13 -3.88 6.64 -2.00
N LEU A 14 -3.08 5.74 -1.41
CA LEU A 14 -3.19 4.30 -1.63
C LEU A 14 -4.55 3.78 -1.16
N MET A 15 -5.00 4.19 0.02
CA MET A 15 -6.26 3.77 0.61
C MET A 15 -7.45 4.22 -0.24
N GLU A 16 -7.46 5.44 -0.77
CA GLU A 16 -8.51 5.88 -1.72
C GLU A 16 -8.51 5.04 -3.01
N ALA A 17 -7.33 4.73 -3.56
CA ALA A 17 -7.22 3.93 -4.77
C ALA A 17 -7.65 2.46 -4.55
N THR A 18 -7.45 1.92 -3.35
CA THR A 18 -7.77 0.52 -3.04
C THR A 18 -9.25 0.30 -2.73
N LYS A 19 -10.03 1.29 -2.26
CA LYS A 19 -11.43 1.11 -1.82
C LYS A 19 -12.37 0.52 -2.89
N PHE A 20 -12.04 0.71 -4.17
CA PHE A 20 -12.83 0.23 -5.29
C PHE A 20 -12.48 -1.21 -5.70
N VAL A 21 -11.37 -1.76 -5.20
CA VAL A 21 -10.85 -3.08 -5.57
C VAL A 21 -10.81 -4.02 -4.35
N LEU A 22 -10.41 -3.50 -3.20
CA LEU A 22 -10.30 -4.24 -1.96
C LEU A 22 -11.64 -4.24 -1.21
N SER A 23 -11.88 -5.29 -0.45
CA SER A 23 -13.05 -5.37 0.43
C SER A 23 -12.87 -4.47 1.66
N LYS A 24 -13.96 -4.17 2.36
CA LYS A 24 -13.90 -3.36 3.59
C LYS A 24 -12.98 -3.96 4.66
N SER A 25 -12.98 -5.29 4.79
CA SER A 25 -12.13 -6.01 5.75
C SER A 25 -10.65 -5.92 5.37
N GLU A 26 -10.32 -6.04 4.10
CA GLU A 26 -8.93 -5.89 3.61
C GLU A 26 -8.41 -4.45 3.80
N CYS A 27 -9.27 -3.46 3.51
CA CYS A 27 -8.92 -2.06 3.79
C CYS A 27 -8.70 -1.83 5.29
N ALA A 28 -9.53 -2.44 6.15
CA ALA A 28 -9.38 -2.32 7.60
C ALA A 28 -8.06 -2.92 8.09
N GLU A 29 -7.67 -4.09 7.58
CA GLU A 29 -6.38 -4.72 7.91
C GLU A 29 -5.20 -3.82 7.58
N ILE A 30 -5.18 -3.20 6.40
CA ILE A 30 -4.11 -2.25 6.03
C ILE A 30 -4.13 -1.02 6.95
N GLN A 31 -5.32 -0.50 7.27
CA GLN A 31 -5.50 0.67 8.11
C GLN A 31 -5.01 0.44 9.55
N GLU A 32 -5.25 -0.74 10.12
CA GLU A 32 -4.78 -1.09 11.46
C GLU A 32 -3.27 -0.91 11.60
N TYR A 33 -2.49 -1.36 10.61
CA TYR A 33 -1.04 -1.15 10.60
C TYR A 33 -0.64 0.32 10.42
N ILE A 34 -1.40 1.10 9.64
CA ILE A 34 -1.14 2.54 9.47
C ILE A 34 -1.36 3.27 10.80
N ASP A 35 -2.45 2.96 11.50
CA ASP A 35 -2.85 3.63 12.74
C ASP A 35 -1.86 3.44 13.89
N VAL A 36 -1.18 2.28 13.92
CA VAL A 36 -0.11 2.01 14.90
C VAL A 36 1.30 2.42 14.41
N GLY A 37 1.39 3.02 13.21
CA GLY A 37 2.65 3.48 12.63
C GLY A 37 3.54 2.38 12.04
N GLU A 38 3.02 1.17 11.86
CA GLU A 38 3.71 0.04 11.25
C GLU A 38 3.65 0.08 9.71
N TYR A 39 4.08 1.21 9.15
CA TYR A 39 3.99 1.52 7.72
C TYR A 39 4.62 0.47 6.79
N GLY A 40 5.72 -0.16 7.21
CA GLY A 40 6.35 -1.22 6.42
C GLY A 40 5.51 -2.49 6.34
N LEU A 41 4.73 -2.80 7.39
CA LEU A 41 3.79 -3.91 7.40
C LEU A 41 2.53 -3.56 6.62
N ALA A 42 1.99 -2.34 6.78
CA ALA A 42 0.87 -1.84 6.00
C ALA A 42 1.11 -1.96 4.48
N LEU A 43 2.29 -1.54 4.00
CA LEU A 43 2.66 -1.65 2.58
C LEU A 43 2.73 -3.10 2.10
N ARG A 44 3.31 -3.98 2.92
CA ARG A 44 3.42 -5.41 2.59
C ARG A 44 2.07 -6.10 2.59
N ALA A 45 1.20 -5.80 3.55
CA ALA A 45 -0.16 -6.32 3.63
C ALA A 45 -0.96 -5.92 2.38
N ALA A 46 -0.91 -4.65 1.97
CA ALA A 46 -1.57 -4.18 0.76
C ALA A 46 -1.14 -4.96 -0.49
N VAL A 47 0.17 -5.14 -0.68
CA VAL A 47 0.72 -5.91 -1.82
C VAL A 47 0.37 -7.39 -1.73
N ALA A 48 0.39 -7.98 -0.53
CA ALA A 48 0.03 -9.37 -0.31
C ALA A 48 -1.43 -9.62 -0.67
N ILE A 49 -2.36 -8.78 -0.22
CA ILE A 49 -3.79 -8.87 -0.57
C ILE A 49 -3.99 -8.85 -2.09
N TYR A 50 -3.34 -7.92 -2.80
CA TYR A 50 -3.42 -7.89 -4.27
C TYR A 50 -2.90 -9.18 -4.91
N ALA A 51 -1.78 -9.70 -4.43
CA ALA A 51 -1.14 -10.89 -4.99
C ALA A 51 -1.90 -12.19 -4.68
N GLU A 52 -2.36 -12.37 -3.44
CA GLU A 52 -3.02 -13.58 -2.95
C GLU A 52 -4.45 -13.70 -3.49
N GLU A 53 -5.19 -12.58 -3.53
CA GLU A 53 -6.55 -12.54 -4.06
C GLU A 53 -6.59 -12.32 -5.58
N ASN A 54 -5.43 -12.29 -6.25
CA ASN A 54 -5.27 -12.04 -7.69
C ASN A 54 -6.03 -10.79 -8.18
N LYS A 55 -6.01 -9.73 -7.37
CA LYS A 55 -6.70 -8.46 -7.67
C LYS A 55 -5.80 -7.55 -8.51
N VAL A 56 -6.39 -6.90 -9.50
CA VAL A 56 -5.64 -5.98 -10.37
C VAL A 56 -5.55 -4.61 -9.70
N ALA A 57 -4.33 -4.20 -9.34
CA ALA A 57 -4.08 -2.87 -8.81
C ALA A 57 -4.22 -1.80 -9.90
N SER A 58 -4.96 -0.73 -9.59
CA SER A 58 -5.06 0.44 -10.47
C SER A 58 -3.69 1.11 -10.64
N ILE A 59 -3.58 1.98 -11.64
CA ILE A 59 -2.34 2.73 -11.90
C ILE A 59 -1.98 3.59 -10.68
N GLU A 60 -2.97 4.23 -10.05
CA GLU A 60 -2.83 5.07 -8.86
C GLU A 60 -2.35 4.25 -7.66
N ALA A 61 -2.88 3.05 -7.47
CA ALA A 61 -2.44 2.13 -6.41
C ALA A 61 -0.97 1.73 -6.63
N ARG A 62 -0.60 1.36 -7.87
CA ARG A 62 0.80 1.02 -8.21
C ARG A 62 1.76 2.18 -8.00
N ILE A 63 1.38 3.40 -8.41
CA ILE A 63 2.18 4.61 -8.19
C ILE A 63 2.36 4.86 -6.69
N SER A 64 1.30 4.71 -5.89
CA SER A 64 1.36 4.93 -4.44
C SER A 64 2.23 3.88 -3.75
N ILE A 65 2.10 2.61 -4.12
CA ILE A 65 2.98 1.51 -3.64
C ILE A 65 4.45 1.82 -3.94
N GLY A 66 4.76 2.25 -5.17
CA GLY A 66 6.13 2.62 -5.56
C GLY A 66 6.68 3.78 -4.73
N ARG A 67 5.89 4.84 -4.54
CA ARG A 67 6.28 6.01 -3.73
C ARG A 67 6.49 5.66 -2.25
N LEU A 68 5.65 4.79 -1.69
CA LEU A 68 5.81 4.28 -0.32
C LEU A 68 7.09 3.47 -0.18
N ALA A 69 7.37 2.59 -1.14
CA ALA A 69 8.59 1.80 -1.16
C ALA A 69 9.84 2.70 -1.17
N GLU A 70 9.89 3.68 -2.07
CA GLU A 70 10.99 4.66 -2.14
C GLU A 70 11.14 5.44 -0.83
N ALA A 71 10.03 5.93 -0.25
CA ALA A 71 10.04 6.68 1.00
C ALA A 71 10.57 5.84 2.18
N MET A 72 10.35 4.53 2.16
CA MET A 72 10.81 3.56 3.16
C MET A 72 12.16 2.91 2.82
N LYS A 73 12.79 3.31 1.70
CA LYS A 73 14.03 2.69 1.18
C LYS A 73 13.90 1.18 0.90
N ILE A 74 12.72 0.76 0.49
CA ILE A 74 12.43 -0.57 -0.04
C ILE A 74 12.53 -0.49 -1.56
N ASP A 75 13.12 -1.49 -2.21
CA ASP A 75 13.15 -1.55 -3.68
C ASP A 75 11.72 -1.72 -4.23
N PRO A 76 11.19 -0.73 -4.98
CA PRO A 76 9.82 -0.79 -5.49
C PRO A 76 9.56 -2.01 -6.37
N LYS A 77 10.58 -2.51 -7.08
CA LYS A 77 10.42 -3.68 -7.97
C LYS A 77 10.01 -4.92 -7.21
N GLN A 78 10.56 -5.14 -6.01
CA GLN A 78 10.21 -6.29 -5.16
C GLN A 78 8.74 -6.33 -4.77
N LEU A 79 8.06 -5.19 -4.79
CA LEU A 79 6.64 -5.07 -4.47
C LEU A 79 5.78 -5.06 -5.73
N LEU A 80 6.16 -4.26 -6.73
CA LEU A 80 5.39 -4.10 -7.96
C LEU A 80 5.37 -5.37 -8.82
N ASP A 81 6.45 -6.15 -8.85
CA ASP A 81 6.52 -7.40 -9.61
C ASP A 81 5.63 -8.51 -9.02
N ARG A 82 5.20 -8.35 -7.75
CA ARG A 82 4.24 -9.26 -7.10
C ARG A 82 2.80 -8.97 -7.46
N LEU A 83 2.51 -7.79 -8.01
CA LEU A 83 1.14 -7.40 -8.34
C LEU A 83 0.69 -8.11 -9.62
N PRO A 84 -0.51 -8.72 -9.64
CA PRO A 84 -1.11 -9.29 -10.85
C PRO A 84 -1.14 -8.27 -11.98
N LYS A 85 -0.98 -8.71 -13.24
CA LYS A 85 -0.99 -7.83 -14.42
C LYS A 85 -2.39 -7.54 -14.90
#